data_AF-A0A662CUH7-F1
#
_entry.id   AF-A0A662CUH7-F1
#
_cell.length_a   1.000
_cell.length_b   1.000
_cell.length_c   1.000
_cell.angle_alpha   90.00
_cell.angle_beta   90.00
_cell.angle_gamma   90.00
#
_symmetry.space_group_name_H-M   'P 1'
#
loop_
_entity.id
_entity.type
_entity.pdbx_description
1 polymer ?
#
loop_
_entity_poly.entity_id
_entity_poly.type
_entity_poly.pdbx_seq_one_letter_code
_entity_poly.pdbx_strand_id
1 'polypeptide(L)'
;MAAVGEKEEMAMPEGLDVSIEPSKFRAQPHKNYTSKITVKTSPELLPDVNASTAGFAREYTLCLRVIFEGENETIGDDWLRVIPSVVTVPGASGLDLPRGYLHNNSITLKPGETKETYYTLHTGEGGPGEVSYNIYRITGKVNAAPMPEEEKLPMPEGLYVSIAPNNFLARPHEKYTSKITIETSPELSPGKYVLYMEISGVGGHTDHWLTVSVV
;
A
#
# COMPACT_ATOMS: atom_id res chain seq x y z
N MET A 1 -0.35 0.74 -19.75
CA MET A 1 1.02 0.19 -19.84
C MET A 1 1.71 0.53 -18.54
N ALA A 2 2.02 -0.47 -17.71
CA ALA A 2 2.87 -0.23 -16.53
C ALA A 2 4.27 0.14 -17.03
N ALA A 3 4.84 1.22 -16.50
CA ALA A 3 6.24 1.54 -16.75
C ALA A 3 7.07 0.37 -16.21
N VAL A 4 7.79 -0.32 -17.10
CA VAL A 4 8.85 -1.24 -16.69
C VAL A 4 9.93 -0.34 -16.13
N GLY A 5 10.02 -0.26 -14.81
CA GLY A 5 11.07 0.51 -14.15
C GLY A 5 12.43 0.05 -14.64
N GLU A 6 13.29 0.99 -15.04
CA GLU A 6 14.67 0.68 -15.38
C GLU A 6 15.37 0.15 -14.11
N LYS A 7 16.02 -1.02 -14.23
CA LYS A 7 16.82 -1.59 -13.15
C LYS A 7 18.21 -0.97 -13.23
N GLU A 8 18.49 -0.02 -12.35
CA GLU A 8 19.83 0.57 -12.23
C GLU A 8 20.57 -0.10 -11.08
N GLU A 9 21.82 -0.51 -11.31
CA GLU A 9 22.70 -0.98 -10.24
C GLU A 9 23.20 0.25 -9.47
N MET A 10 22.62 0.47 -8.29
CA MET A 10 22.95 1.60 -7.43
C MET A 10 23.77 1.13 -6.23
N ALA A 11 24.70 1.96 -5.78
CA ALA A 11 25.34 1.74 -4.49
C ALA A 11 24.27 1.76 -3.38
N MET A 12 24.37 0.82 -2.43
CA MET A 12 23.50 0.87 -1.25
C MET A 12 23.70 2.20 -0.52
N PRO A 13 22.63 2.88 -0.10
CA PRO A 13 22.74 4.13 0.63
C PRO A 13 23.47 3.89 1.95
N GLU A 14 24.27 4.88 2.37
CA GLU A 14 24.94 4.83 3.66
C GLU A 14 23.92 4.60 4.77
N GLY A 15 24.18 3.62 5.63
CA GLY A 15 23.27 3.23 6.69
C GLY A 15 22.31 2.08 6.36
N LEU A 16 22.20 1.62 5.10
CA LEU A 16 21.39 0.46 4.72
C LEU A 16 22.29 -0.73 4.39
N ASP A 17 22.17 -1.81 5.15
CA ASP A 17 22.87 -3.08 4.90
C ASP A 17 21.84 -4.20 4.71
N VAL A 18 21.98 -4.95 3.60
CA VAL A 18 21.06 -6.05 3.25
C VAL A 18 21.87 -7.28 2.88
N SER A 19 21.52 -8.41 3.51
CA SER A 19 22.17 -9.70 3.27
C SER A 19 21.13 -10.80 3.07
N ILE A 20 21.51 -11.86 2.36
CA ILE A 20 20.67 -13.03 2.12
C ILE A 20 21.45 -14.32 2.35
N GLU A 21 20.89 -15.23 3.15
CA GLU A 21 21.56 -16.48 3.53
C GLU A 21 20.58 -17.68 3.52
N PRO A 22 20.88 -18.78 2.79
CA PRO A 22 21.95 -18.89 1.80
C PRO A 22 21.65 -18.02 0.57
N SER A 23 22.68 -17.36 0.03
CA SER A 23 22.60 -16.60 -1.22
C SER A 23 22.74 -17.48 -2.48
N LYS A 24 23.26 -18.69 -2.33
CA LYS A 24 23.43 -19.67 -3.41
C LYS A 24 23.30 -21.09 -2.87
N PHE A 25 22.56 -21.94 -3.57
CA PHE A 25 22.40 -23.35 -3.24
C PHE A 25 22.01 -24.16 -4.48
N ARG A 26 22.17 -25.49 -4.43
CA ARG A 26 21.69 -26.39 -5.49
C ARG A 26 20.21 -26.70 -5.27
N ALA A 27 19.37 -26.24 -6.20
CA ALA A 27 17.95 -26.55 -6.23
C ALA A 27 17.68 -27.88 -6.94
N GLN A 28 16.63 -28.60 -6.52
CA GLN A 28 16.10 -29.79 -7.17
C GLN A 28 14.64 -29.55 -7.57
N PRO A 29 14.17 -30.17 -8.66
CA PRO A 29 12.76 -30.09 -9.05
C PRO A 29 11.83 -30.48 -7.89
N HIS A 30 10.73 -29.75 -7.74
CA HIS A 30 9.67 -30.02 -6.76
C HIS A 30 10.08 -29.93 -5.29
N LYS A 31 11.16 -29.19 -4.96
CA LYS A 31 11.53 -28.87 -3.59
C LYS A 31 11.41 -27.38 -3.29
N ASN A 32 11.02 -27.08 -2.05
CA ASN A 32 10.99 -25.71 -1.53
C ASN A 32 12.32 -25.39 -0.86
N TYR A 33 12.78 -24.16 -1.07
CA TYR A 33 14.00 -23.62 -0.48
C TYR A 33 13.68 -22.29 0.18
N THR A 34 14.33 -22.01 1.30
CA THR A 34 14.14 -20.78 2.05
C THR A 34 15.49 -20.10 2.24
N SER A 35 15.56 -18.84 1.85
CA SER A 35 16.65 -17.94 2.21
C SER A 35 16.14 -16.89 3.18
N LYS A 36 16.95 -16.58 4.19
CA LYS A 36 16.69 -15.50 5.12
C LYS A 36 17.28 -14.21 4.56
N ILE A 37 16.45 -13.18 4.40
CA ILE A 37 16.90 -11.83 4.10
C ILE A 37 17.02 -11.07 5.44
N THR A 38 18.16 -10.43 5.66
CA THR A 38 18.40 -9.59 6.85
C THR A 38 18.65 -8.16 6.39
N VAL A 39 17.85 -7.23 6.91
CA VAL A 39 17.97 -5.79 6.66
C VAL A 39 18.42 -5.12 7.95
N LYS A 40 19.46 -4.30 7.88
CA LYS A 40 19.94 -3.46 8.98
C LYS A 40 19.93 -2.01 8.53
N THR A 41 19.47 -1.14 9.42
CA THR A 41 19.36 0.31 9.16
C THR A 41 20.07 1.09 10.26
N SER A 42 20.79 2.14 9.90
CA SER A 42 21.37 3.12 10.84
C SER A 42 20.39 4.29 11.11
N PRO A 43 20.58 5.04 12.21
CA PRO A 43 19.78 6.23 12.50
C PRO A 43 19.86 7.33 11.43
N GLU A 44 20.92 7.38 10.62
CA GLU A 44 21.08 8.39 9.55
C GLU A 44 20.01 8.27 8.46
N LEU A 45 19.38 7.10 8.34
CA LEU A 45 18.29 6.85 7.39
C LEU A 45 16.92 7.35 7.88
N LEU A 46 16.81 7.72 9.16
CA LEU A 46 15.54 8.14 9.75
C LEU A 46 15.13 9.52 9.22
N PRO A 47 13.82 9.78 9.02
CA PRO A 47 13.34 11.09 8.64
C PRO A 47 13.60 12.12 9.75
N ASP A 48 13.89 13.37 9.37
CA ASP A 48 14.04 14.48 10.31
C ASP A 48 12.75 14.69 11.14
N VAL A 49 12.87 14.55 12.45
CA VAL A 49 11.75 14.54 13.41
C VAL A 49 10.99 15.89 13.47
N ASN A 50 11.56 16.96 12.90
CA ASN A 50 10.98 18.31 12.90
C ASN A 50 10.04 18.59 11.71
N ALA A 51 9.86 17.67 10.77
CA ALA A 51 8.84 17.80 9.73
C ALA A 51 7.49 17.32 10.28
N SER A 52 6.70 18.24 10.84
CA SER A 52 5.38 18.02 11.46
C SER A 52 4.26 17.68 10.47
N THR A 53 4.50 16.78 9.53
CA THR A 53 3.47 16.20 8.66
C THR A 53 3.81 14.74 8.44
N ALA A 54 2.81 13.87 8.60
CA ALA A 54 2.82 12.44 8.31
C ALA A 54 3.19 12.12 6.83
N GLY A 55 4.40 12.49 6.40
CA GLY A 55 4.79 12.59 5.00
C GLY A 55 6.20 12.09 4.76
N PHE A 56 6.27 10.85 4.31
CA PHE A 56 7.41 10.20 3.64
C PHE A 56 8.61 9.87 4.54
N ALA A 57 8.50 8.77 5.29
CA ALA A 57 9.69 7.98 5.57
C ALA A 57 10.37 7.64 4.23
N ARG A 58 11.70 7.86 4.12
CA ARG A 58 12.45 7.51 2.91
C ARG A 58 12.20 6.04 2.60
N GLU A 59 11.77 5.78 1.37
CA GLU A 59 11.53 4.43 0.90
C GLU A 59 12.72 3.95 0.07
N TYR A 60 13.16 2.73 0.35
CA TYR A 60 14.14 2.04 -0.47
C TYR A 60 13.48 0.79 -1.06
N THR A 61 13.34 0.76 -2.38
CA THR A 61 12.84 -0.40 -3.11
C THR A 61 14.02 -1.18 -3.66
N LEU A 62 14.18 -2.41 -3.21
CA LEU A 62 15.29 -3.29 -3.57
C LEU A 62 14.77 -4.39 -4.49
N CYS A 63 15.47 -4.66 -5.58
CA CYS A 63 15.17 -5.78 -6.46
C CYS A 63 15.85 -7.05 -5.93
N LEU A 64 15.07 -8.06 -5.58
CA LEU A 64 15.56 -9.41 -5.31
C LEU A 64 15.63 -10.17 -6.64
N ARG A 65 16.84 -10.34 -7.17
CA ARG A 65 17.06 -11.10 -8.40
C ARG A 65 17.45 -12.54 -8.08
N VAL A 66 16.59 -13.49 -8.42
CA VAL A 66 16.86 -14.94 -8.35
C VAL A 66 17.32 -15.41 -9.72
N ILE A 67 18.54 -15.94 -9.77
CA ILE A 67 19.15 -16.46 -11.00
C ILE A 67 19.15 -17.99 -10.91
N PHE A 68 18.44 -18.65 -11.82
CA PHE A 68 18.43 -20.10 -11.94
C PHE A 68 19.49 -20.52 -12.98
N GLU A 69 20.65 -20.92 -12.48
CA GLU A 69 21.73 -21.48 -13.31
C GLU A 69 21.38 -22.94 -13.68
N GLY A 70 21.21 -23.23 -14.97
CA GLY A 70 20.83 -24.54 -15.52
C GLY A 70 21.04 -24.62 -17.03
N GLU A 71 20.39 -25.57 -17.73
CA GLU A 71 20.46 -25.66 -19.21
C GLU A 71 19.92 -24.40 -19.90
N ASN A 72 18.96 -23.72 -19.26
CA ASN A 72 18.50 -22.39 -19.63
C ASN A 72 18.60 -21.48 -18.41
N GLU A 73 19.26 -20.33 -18.54
CA GLU A 73 19.23 -19.30 -17.50
C GLU A 73 17.83 -18.69 -17.45
N THR A 74 17.20 -18.75 -16.28
CA THR A 74 15.95 -18.02 -16.02
C THR A 74 16.14 -17.08 -14.84
N ILE A 75 15.48 -15.92 -14.91
CA ILE A 75 15.52 -14.89 -13.88
C ILE A 75 14.13 -14.77 -13.29
N GLY A 76 14.03 -14.89 -11.97
CA GLY A 76 12.85 -14.53 -11.20
C GLY A 76 13.15 -13.28 -10.38
N ASP A 77 12.48 -12.18 -10.65
CA ASP A 77 12.60 -10.96 -9.84
C ASP A 77 11.47 -10.87 -8.82
N ASP A 78 11.80 -10.38 -7.64
CA ASP A 78 10.84 -9.88 -6.66
C ASP A 78 11.33 -8.53 -6.10
N TRP A 79 10.50 -7.86 -5.29
CA TRP A 79 10.80 -6.53 -4.76
C TRP A 79 10.65 -6.50 -3.25
N LEU A 80 11.66 -5.96 -2.56
CA LEU A 80 11.67 -5.72 -1.13
C LEU A 80 11.60 -4.21 -0.87
N ARG A 81 10.59 -3.78 -0.11
CA ARG A 81 10.46 -2.37 0.31
C ARG A 81 10.98 -2.22 1.74
N VAL A 82 11.91 -1.29 1.94
CA VAL A 82 12.47 -0.93 3.25
C VAL A 82 12.08 0.51 3.58
N ILE A 83 11.49 0.70 4.75
CA ILE A 83 11.04 2.01 5.23
C ILE A 83 11.58 2.19 6.65
N PRO A 84 12.70 2.90 6.82
CA PRO A 84 13.22 3.25 8.13
C PRO A 84 12.20 4.12 8.87
N SER A 85 11.92 3.77 10.12
CA SER A 85 10.87 4.41 10.90
C SER A 85 11.31 4.65 12.34
N VAL A 86 10.97 5.84 12.86
CA VAL A 86 11.15 6.20 14.27
C VAL A 86 10.12 5.55 15.18
N VAL A 87 9.03 5.00 14.61
CA VAL A 87 7.95 4.37 15.40
C VAL A 87 8.12 2.86 15.59
N THR A 88 9.04 2.22 14.86
CA THR A 88 9.37 0.81 15.04
C THR A 88 10.54 0.67 16.01
N VAL A 89 10.40 -0.15 17.06
CA VAL A 89 11.49 -0.40 18.00
C VAL A 89 12.62 -1.19 17.32
N PRO A 90 13.90 -0.94 17.68
CA PRO A 90 15.03 -1.71 17.15
C PRO A 90 14.84 -3.23 17.34
N GLY A 91 15.03 -4.00 16.27
CA GLY A 91 14.85 -5.46 16.26
C GLY A 91 13.42 -5.94 15.94
N ALA A 92 12.44 -5.04 15.83
CA ALA A 92 11.14 -5.37 15.26
C ALA A 92 11.17 -5.25 13.72
N SER A 93 10.63 -6.25 13.03
CA SER A 93 10.47 -6.22 11.57
C SER A 93 9.26 -5.37 11.19
N GLY A 94 9.46 -4.34 10.37
CA GLY A 94 8.37 -3.60 9.72
C GLY A 94 7.82 -4.31 8.47
N LEU A 95 8.39 -5.46 8.07
CA LEU A 95 7.89 -6.30 6.97
C LEU A 95 6.53 -6.94 7.31
N ASP A 96 6.19 -6.89 8.59
CA ASP A 96 5.09 -7.59 9.22
C ASP A 96 3.81 -6.73 9.25
N LEU A 97 3.92 -5.44 8.93
CA LEU A 97 2.81 -4.50 9.01
C LEU A 97 1.88 -4.63 7.80
N PRO A 98 0.55 -4.64 8.05
CA PRO A 98 -0.43 -4.54 7.00
C PRO A 98 -0.24 -3.26 6.20
N ARG A 99 -0.35 -3.38 4.87
CA ARG A 99 -0.25 -2.26 3.95
C ARG A 99 -1.30 -2.40 2.87
N GLY A 100 -1.99 -1.31 2.56
CA GLY A 100 -2.75 -1.26 1.33
C GLY A 100 -2.37 -0.12 0.41
N TYR A 101 -2.94 -0.17 -0.79
CA TYR A 101 -2.78 0.85 -1.81
C TYR A 101 -4.00 0.90 -2.74
N LEU A 102 -4.33 2.10 -3.19
CA LEU A 102 -5.25 2.34 -4.28
C LEU A 102 -4.51 2.17 -5.62
N HIS A 103 -5.12 1.45 -6.56
CA HIS A 103 -4.59 1.30 -7.92
C HIS A 103 -4.63 2.64 -8.66
N ASN A 104 -5.70 3.41 -8.44
CA ASN A 104 -5.81 4.81 -8.85
C ASN A 104 -6.34 5.63 -7.68
N ASN A 105 -5.60 6.67 -7.29
CA ASN A 105 -6.01 7.62 -6.26
C ASN A 105 -6.75 8.86 -6.83
N SER A 106 -6.90 8.93 -8.15
CA SER A 106 -7.68 9.96 -8.83
C SER A 106 -8.46 9.38 -10.01
N ILE A 107 -9.73 9.74 -10.11
CA ILE A 107 -10.64 9.32 -11.17
C ILE A 107 -11.34 10.55 -11.70
N THR A 108 -11.45 10.65 -13.02
CA THR A 108 -12.23 11.68 -13.70
C THR A 108 -13.36 11.02 -14.47
N LEU A 109 -14.58 11.51 -14.36
CA LEU A 109 -15.77 10.99 -15.04
C LEU A 109 -16.75 12.11 -15.39
N LYS A 110 -17.65 11.85 -16.34
CA LYS A 110 -18.75 12.77 -16.67
C LYS A 110 -19.99 12.47 -15.81
N PRO A 111 -20.91 13.44 -15.62
CA PRO A 111 -22.20 13.16 -15.00
C PRO A 111 -22.93 12.01 -15.70
N GLY A 112 -23.45 11.06 -14.92
CA GLY A 112 -24.11 9.85 -15.45
C GLY A 112 -23.17 8.68 -15.72
N GLU A 113 -21.85 8.85 -15.55
CA GLU A 113 -20.89 7.76 -15.75
C GLU A 113 -20.66 6.94 -14.48
N THR A 114 -20.27 5.68 -14.70
CA THR A 114 -19.74 4.77 -13.69
C THR A 114 -18.29 4.43 -14.02
N LYS A 115 -17.41 4.49 -13.02
CA LYS A 115 -16.03 4.03 -13.10
C LYS A 115 -15.65 3.17 -11.91
N GLU A 116 -14.65 2.33 -12.12
CA GLU A 116 -14.15 1.41 -11.11
C GLU A 116 -12.66 1.66 -10.87
N THR A 117 -12.24 1.40 -9.63
CA THR A 117 -10.83 1.25 -9.24
C THR A 117 -10.73 0.15 -8.21
N TYR A 118 -9.51 -0.14 -7.74
CA TYR A 118 -9.26 -1.22 -6.81
C TYR A 118 -8.41 -0.75 -5.66
N TYR A 119 -8.67 -1.35 -4.51
CA TYR A 119 -7.81 -1.28 -3.34
C TYR A 119 -7.26 -2.66 -3.06
N THR A 120 -5.95 -2.78 -2.86
CA THR A 120 -5.33 -4.03 -2.47
C THR A 120 -4.72 -3.89 -1.09
N LEU A 121 -5.13 -4.76 -0.15
CA LEU A 121 -4.58 -4.91 1.19
C LEU A 121 -3.66 -6.14 1.25
N HIS A 122 -2.49 -5.94 1.83
CA HIS A 122 -1.52 -6.96 2.22
C HIS A 122 -1.47 -7.03 3.74
N THR A 123 -1.60 -8.19 4.34
CA THR A 123 -1.77 -8.32 5.81
C THR A 123 -0.48 -8.56 6.61
N GLY A 124 0.65 -8.92 5.99
CA GLY A 124 1.88 -9.24 6.73
C GLY A 124 1.65 -10.23 7.88
N GLU A 125 2.36 -10.07 9.00
CA GLU A 125 2.14 -10.87 10.22
C GLU A 125 0.94 -10.40 11.05
N GLY A 126 0.34 -9.25 10.73
CA GLY A 126 -0.76 -8.67 11.51
C GLY A 126 -2.06 -9.49 11.52
N GLY A 127 -2.15 -10.57 10.72
CA GLY A 127 -3.32 -11.44 10.67
C GLY A 127 -3.29 -12.58 11.71
N PRO A 128 -4.44 -13.23 12.00
CA PRO A 128 -5.75 -13.05 11.38
C PRO A 128 -6.65 -12.03 12.10
N GLY A 129 -7.52 -11.34 11.35
CA GLY A 129 -8.48 -10.40 11.92
C GLY A 129 -9.53 -9.92 10.93
N GLU A 130 -10.60 -9.32 11.45
CA GLU A 130 -11.64 -8.71 10.63
C GLU A 130 -11.12 -7.40 10.03
N VAL A 131 -11.38 -7.20 8.74
CA VAL A 131 -11.07 -5.98 8.01
C VAL A 131 -12.37 -5.35 7.57
N SER A 132 -12.52 -4.05 7.82
CA SER A 132 -13.64 -3.24 7.37
C SER A 132 -13.18 -1.96 6.69
N TYR A 133 -13.92 -1.57 5.64
CA TYR A 133 -13.68 -0.35 4.88
C TYR A 133 -14.87 0.61 4.99
N ASN A 134 -14.58 1.86 5.33
CA ASN A 134 -15.54 2.95 5.27
C ASN A 134 -15.04 4.06 4.35
N ILE A 135 -15.95 4.67 3.58
CA ILE A 135 -15.61 5.76 2.65
C ILE A 135 -16.49 6.96 2.98
N TYR A 136 -15.85 8.10 3.24
CA TYR A 136 -16.50 9.36 3.56
C TYR A 136 -16.05 10.47 2.62
N ARG A 137 -16.84 11.54 2.49
CA ARG A 137 -16.40 12.76 1.81
C ARG A 137 -15.75 13.69 2.84
N ILE A 138 -14.70 14.39 2.44
CA ILE A 138 -13.99 15.37 3.27
C ILE A 138 -13.74 16.67 2.52
N THR A 139 -13.37 17.73 3.26
CA THR A 139 -12.96 19.03 2.68
C THR A 139 -11.55 19.00 2.07
N GLY A 140 -10.84 17.86 2.17
CA GLY A 140 -9.44 17.71 1.77
C GLY A 140 -8.45 17.97 2.91
N LYS A 141 -8.93 18.08 4.15
CA LYS A 141 -8.12 18.11 5.37
C LYS A 141 -8.68 17.08 6.36
N VAL A 142 -7.79 16.42 7.08
CA VAL A 142 -8.09 15.50 8.18
C VAL A 142 -7.26 15.97 9.37
N ASN A 143 -7.92 16.35 10.47
CA ASN A 143 -7.19 16.90 11.62
C ASN A 143 -6.82 15.82 12.64
N ALA A 144 -7.49 14.67 12.63
CA ALA A 144 -7.23 13.54 13.52
C ALA A 144 -7.65 12.20 12.87
N ALA A 145 -7.01 11.11 13.32
CA ALA A 145 -7.36 9.73 12.96
C ALA A 145 -7.58 8.90 14.25
N PRO A 146 -8.68 8.13 14.38
CA PRO A 146 -9.81 8.04 13.47
C PRO A 146 -10.55 9.38 13.32
N MET A 147 -11.20 9.58 12.17
CA MET A 147 -11.75 10.89 11.81
C MET A 147 -13.02 11.22 12.63
N PRO A 148 -13.09 12.39 13.28
CA PRO A 148 -14.29 12.83 13.99
C PRO A 148 -15.50 12.91 13.06
N GLU A 149 -16.71 12.67 13.59
CA GLU A 149 -17.95 12.70 12.81
C GLU A 149 -18.21 14.07 12.19
N GLU A 150 -17.77 15.14 12.85
CA GLU A 150 -17.92 16.52 12.38
C GLU A 150 -17.08 16.82 11.12
N GLU A 151 -16.03 16.03 10.87
CA GLU A 151 -15.19 16.15 9.66
C GLU A 151 -15.74 15.32 8.49
N LYS A 152 -16.66 14.38 8.77
CA LYS A 152 -17.32 13.55 7.75
C LYS A 152 -18.42 14.36 7.06
N LEU A 153 -18.16 14.75 5.81
CA LEU A 153 -19.20 15.37 4.98
C LEU A 153 -20.14 14.30 4.42
N PRO A 154 -21.45 14.59 4.33
CA PRO A 154 -22.37 13.71 3.63
C PRO A 154 -21.95 13.58 2.16
N MET A 155 -22.16 12.42 1.55
CA MET A 155 -22.05 12.30 0.10
C MET A 155 -23.09 13.23 -0.57
N PRO A 156 -22.70 13.98 -1.62
CA PRO A 156 -23.65 14.82 -2.33
C PRO A 156 -24.64 13.91 -3.08
N GLU A 157 -25.86 14.42 -3.25
CA GLU A 157 -26.85 13.74 -4.09
C GLU A 157 -26.29 13.56 -5.51
N GLY A 158 -26.47 12.36 -6.07
CA GLY A 158 -25.93 12.00 -7.37
C GLY A 158 -24.48 11.49 -7.37
N LEU A 159 -23.78 11.40 -6.22
CA LEU A 159 -22.49 10.70 -6.12
C LEU A 159 -22.63 9.45 -5.25
N TYR A 160 -22.50 8.28 -5.87
CA TYR A 160 -22.60 6.99 -5.18
C TYR A 160 -21.23 6.30 -5.21
N VAL A 161 -20.76 5.87 -4.05
CA VAL A 161 -19.47 5.19 -3.92
C VAL A 161 -19.66 3.94 -3.08
N SER A 162 -19.18 2.81 -3.57
CA SER A 162 -19.22 1.54 -2.87
C SER A 162 -17.88 0.81 -2.98
N ILE A 163 -17.62 -0.08 -2.03
CA ILE A 163 -16.46 -0.97 -2.04
C ILE A 163 -16.92 -2.40 -1.74
N ALA A 164 -16.40 -3.38 -2.48
CA ALA A 164 -16.76 -4.79 -2.31
C ALA A 164 -15.55 -5.73 -2.53
N PRO A 165 -15.27 -6.67 -1.62
CA PRO A 165 -15.87 -6.78 -0.28
C PRO A 165 -15.51 -5.56 0.59
N ASN A 166 -16.45 -5.11 1.41
CA ASN A 166 -16.21 -4.05 2.40
C ASN A 166 -15.94 -4.58 3.81
N ASN A 167 -16.27 -5.85 4.08
CA ASN A 167 -16.00 -6.54 5.34
C ASN A 167 -15.59 -7.98 5.05
N PHE A 168 -14.48 -8.44 5.59
CA PHE A 168 -14.01 -9.81 5.42
C PHE A 168 -13.00 -10.21 6.50
N LEU A 169 -12.83 -11.52 6.67
CA LEU A 169 -11.78 -12.07 7.53
C LEU A 169 -10.48 -12.19 6.73
N ALA A 170 -9.44 -11.52 7.20
CA ALA A 170 -8.13 -11.54 6.58
C ALA A 170 -7.19 -12.48 7.34
N ARG A 171 -6.42 -13.28 6.60
CA ARG A 171 -5.35 -14.14 7.13
C ARG A 171 -4.01 -13.41 7.02
N PRO A 172 -3.02 -13.73 7.87
CA PRO A 172 -1.68 -13.19 7.71
C PRO A 172 -1.05 -13.65 6.38
N HIS A 173 -0.15 -12.83 5.84
CA HIS A 173 0.62 -13.04 4.60
C HIS A 173 -0.21 -13.18 3.33
N GLU A 174 -1.42 -12.65 3.31
CA GLU A 174 -2.34 -12.74 2.18
C GLU A 174 -2.58 -11.38 1.52
N LYS A 175 -3.07 -11.45 0.27
CA LYS A 175 -3.45 -10.28 -0.53
C LYS A 175 -4.95 -10.30 -0.80
N TYR A 176 -5.62 -9.21 -0.45
CA TYR A 176 -7.05 -9.02 -0.66
C TYR A 176 -7.27 -7.83 -1.57
N THR A 177 -8.03 -8.00 -2.65
CA THR A 177 -8.38 -6.89 -3.55
C THR A 177 -9.87 -6.64 -3.49
N SER A 178 -10.23 -5.40 -3.16
CA SER A 178 -11.61 -4.92 -3.15
C SER A 178 -11.82 -3.93 -4.28
N LYS A 179 -12.95 -4.08 -4.97
CA LYS A 179 -13.37 -3.21 -6.04
C LYS A 179 -14.10 -2.01 -5.47
N ILE A 180 -13.71 -0.82 -5.89
CA ILE A 180 -14.39 0.44 -5.59
C ILE A 180 -15.16 0.85 -6.84
N THR A 181 -16.47 1.01 -6.72
CA THR A 181 -17.34 1.49 -7.79
C THR A 181 -17.79 2.90 -7.46
N ILE A 182 -17.63 3.81 -8.41
CA ILE A 182 -18.06 5.21 -8.32
C ILE A 182 -19.05 5.46 -9.45
N GLU A 183 -20.26 5.83 -9.07
CA GLU A 183 -21.36 6.11 -9.99
C GLU A 183 -21.81 7.55 -9.78
N THR A 184 -22.08 8.24 -10.88
CA THR A 184 -22.58 9.61 -10.85
C THR A 184 -23.93 9.69 -11.55
N SER A 185 -24.84 10.52 -11.03
CA SER A 185 -26.06 10.86 -11.74
C SER A 185 -25.80 11.98 -12.76
N PRO A 186 -26.64 12.12 -13.80
CA PRO A 186 -26.54 13.22 -14.76
C PRO A 186 -26.65 14.62 -14.14
N GLU A 187 -27.28 14.74 -12.98
CA GLU A 187 -27.55 16.00 -12.26
C GLU A 187 -26.43 16.39 -11.30
N LEU A 188 -25.45 15.51 -11.09
CA LEU A 188 -24.32 15.81 -10.21
C LEU A 188 -23.51 16.98 -10.80
N SER A 189 -23.39 18.06 -10.03
CA SER A 189 -22.63 19.24 -10.43
C SER A 189 -21.17 18.87 -10.77
N PRO A 190 -20.59 19.43 -11.84
CA PRO A 190 -19.16 19.34 -12.08
C PRO A 190 -18.35 19.86 -10.90
N GLY A 191 -17.24 19.21 -10.60
CA GLY A 191 -16.43 19.59 -9.45
C GLY A 191 -15.48 18.50 -8.97
N LYS A 192 -14.68 18.86 -7.96
CA LYS A 192 -13.75 17.95 -7.29
C LYS A 192 -14.33 17.50 -5.96
N TYR A 193 -14.44 16.19 -5.79
CA TYR A 193 -14.87 15.53 -4.56
C TYR A 193 -13.70 14.75 -3.99
N VAL A 194 -13.32 15.04 -2.73
CA VAL A 194 -12.25 14.33 -2.03
C VAL A 194 -12.86 13.32 -1.08
N LEU A 195 -12.49 12.07 -1.26
CA LEU A 195 -12.97 10.94 -0.46
C LEU A 195 -11.83 10.44 0.44
N TYR A 196 -12.20 10.11 1.66
CA TYR A 196 -11.35 9.51 2.67
C TYR A 196 -11.80 8.08 2.90
N MET A 197 -10.90 7.13 2.69
CA MET A 197 -11.11 5.72 2.97
C MET A 197 -10.45 5.38 4.30
N GLU A 198 -11.25 4.95 5.27
CA GLU A 198 -10.79 4.44 6.55
C GLU A 198 -10.78 2.91 6.50
N ILE A 199 -9.64 2.33 6.85
CA ILE A 199 -9.46 0.89 6.99
C ILE A 199 -9.28 0.60 8.48
N SER A 200 -10.18 -0.24 9.00
CA SER A 200 -10.08 -0.74 10.37
C SER A 200 -9.84 -2.25 10.34
N GLY A 201 -8.96 -2.73 11.21
CA GLY A 201 -8.65 -4.15 11.31
C GLY A 201 -7.18 -4.45 11.55
N VAL A 202 -6.78 -5.66 11.16
CA VAL A 202 -5.40 -6.21 11.18
C VAL A 202 -4.34 -5.10 11.08
N GLY A 203 -3.51 -4.97 12.13
CA GLY A 203 -2.38 -4.03 12.21
C GLY A 203 -2.68 -2.57 12.54
N GLY A 204 -3.94 -2.19 12.74
CA GLY A 204 -4.34 -0.85 13.18
C GLY A 204 -5.16 -0.07 12.16
N HIS A 205 -5.41 1.20 12.46
CA HIS A 205 -6.13 2.10 11.54
C HIS A 205 -5.19 2.61 10.46
N THR A 206 -5.57 2.42 9.20
CA THR A 206 -4.87 3.00 8.04
C THR A 206 -5.87 3.75 7.17
N ASP A 207 -5.38 4.70 6.38
CA ASP A 207 -6.23 5.55 5.56
C ASP A 207 -5.65 5.86 4.18
N HIS A 208 -6.56 6.13 3.23
CA HIS A 208 -6.19 6.53 1.87
C HIS A 208 -7.15 7.57 1.31
N TRP A 209 -6.62 8.42 0.44
CA TRP A 209 -7.38 9.51 -0.17
C TRP A 209 -7.66 9.18 -1.63
N LEU A 210 -8.90 9.38 -2.05
CA LEU A 210 -9.36 9.19 -3.43
C LEU A 210 -10.00 10.49 -3.93
N THR A 211 -9.48 11.04 -5.02
CA THR A 211 -10.06 12.22 -5.67
C THR A 211 -10.96 11.81 -6.81
N VAL A 212 -12.21 12.27 -6.79
CA VAL A 212 -13.19 12.09 -7.87
C VAL A 212 -13.47 13.45 -8.51
N SER A 213 -13.15 13.60 -9.79
CA SER A 213 -13.39 14.80 -10.58
C SER A 213 -14.52 14.57 -11.56
N VAL A 214 -15.56 15.39 -11.49
CA VAL A 214 -16.71 15.37 -12.42
C VAL A 214 -16.53 16.52 -13.42
N VAL A 215 -16.49 16.19 -14.71
CA VAL A 215 -16.20 17.11 -15.83
C VAL A 215 -17.30 17.18 -16.86
#